data_AF-A0A3M1HC16-F1
#
_entry.id   AF-A0A3M1HC16-F1
#
_cell.length_a   1.000
_cell.length_b   1.000
_cell.length_c   1.000
_cell.angle_alpha   90.00
_cell.angle_beta   90.00
_cell.angle_gamma   90.00
#
_symmetry.space_group_name_H-M   'P 1'
#
loop_
_entity.id
_entity.type
_entity.pdbx_description
1 polymer ?
#
loop_
_entity_poly.entity_id
_entity_poly.type
_entity_poly.pdbx_seq_one_letter_code
_entity_poly.pdbx_strand_id
1 'polypeptide(L)'
;MSQRVYLVSQQLIANNLEFISASSWRGYQHHGRGFLLIDGGPDVGGLDAAASPMIYVPAAEIQEADDAWNPEDLKRLVNSYHPEQEVIVVVRWRGELGMYRLKPPTAPPEAYQRLKAVVEK
;
A
#
# COMPACT_ATOMS: atom_id res chain seq x y z
N MET A 1 -9.04 14.63 5.24
CA MET A 1 -9.32 13.20 5.45
C MET A 1 -10.38 13.09 6.54
N SER A 2 -11.49 12.40 6.27
CA SER A 2 -12.54 12.17 7.28
C SER A 2 -12.14 11.12 8.33
N GLN A 3 -12.72 11.17 9.53
CA GLN A 3 -12.47 10.19 10.61
C GLN A 3 -12.81 8.75 10.18
N ARG A 4 -13.80 8.58 9.30
CA ARG A 4 -14.21 7.27 8.78
C ARG A 4 -13.17 6.67 7.84
N VAL A 5 -12.63 7.47 6.91
CA VAL A 5 -11.54 7.04 6.01
C VAL A 5 -10.32 6.59 6.81
N TYR A 6 -9.97 7.34 7.86
CA TYR A 6 -8.87 6.97 8.73
C TYR A 6 -9.07 5.58 9.36
N LEU A 7 -10.22 5.32 9.97
CA LEU A 7 -10.51 4.03 10.62
C LEU A 7 -10.52 2.86 9.63
N VAL A 8 -11.16 3.04 8.47
CA VAL A 8 -11.17 2.01 7.41
C VAL A 8 -9.76 1.74 6.90
N SER A 9 -8.95 2.78 6.71
CA SER A 9 -7.57 2.64 6.26
C SER A 9 -6.72 1.87 7.28
N GLN A 10 -6.85 2.18 8.57
CA GLN A 10 -6.16 1.45 9.63
C GLN A 10 -6.56 -0.03 9.64
N GLN A 11 -7.86 -0.33 9.53
CA GLN A 11 -8.34 -1.71 9.49
C GLN A 11 -7.81 -2.48 8.27
N LEU A 12 -7.85 -1.85 7.08
CA LEU A 12 -7.33 -2.44 5.85
C LEU A 12 -5.83 -2.71 5.92
N ILE A 13 -5.07 -1.75 6.41
CA ILE A 13 -3.62 -1.88 6.57
C ILE A 13 -3.29 -2.98 7.59
N ALA A 14 -3.96 -2.98 8.75
CA ALA A 14 -3.71 -3.97 9.80
C ALA A 14 -4.01 -5.40 9.33
N ASN A 15 -5.10 -5.59 8.58
CA ASN A 15 -5.51 -6.91 8.09
C ASN A 15 -4.63 -7.45 6.96
N ASN A 16 -3.91 -6.59 6.23
CA ASN A 16 -3.14 -6.98 5.05
C ASN A 16 -1.63 -6.78 5.21
N LEU A 17 -1.16 -6.58 6.44
CA LEU A 17 0.16 -5.99 6.70
C LEU A 17 1.33 -6.83 6.15
N GLU A 18 1.25 -8.15 6.26
CA GLU A 18 2.25 -9.07 5.68
C GLU A 18 2.23 -9.05 4.16
N PHE A 19 1.04 -9.07 3.56
CA PHE A 19 0.87 -9.02 2.11
C PHE A 19 1.28 -7.67 1.51
N ILE A 20 1.00 -6.57 2.20
CA ILE A 20 1.49 -5.21 1.87
C ILE A 20 3.01 -5.21 1.85
N SER A 21 3.64 -5.77 2.89
CA SER A 21 5.10 -5.81 3.01
C SER A 21 5.74 -6.63 1.88
N ALA A 22 5.21 -7.83 1.61
CA ALA A 22 5.73 -8.67 0.53
C ALA A 22 5.48 -8.10 -0.87
N SER A 23 4.27 -7.58 -1.13
CA SER A 23 3.90 -7.04 -2.43
C SER A 23 4.66 -5.76 -2.76
N SER A 24 4.91 -4.92 -1.75
CA SER A 24 5.73 -3.71 -1.94
C SER A 24 7.18 -4.04 -2.25
N TRP A 25 7.76 -5.07 -1.61
CA TRP A 25 9.10 -5.54 -1.94
C TRP A 25 9.17 -6.09 -3.36
N ARG A 26 8.22 -6.98 -3.73
CA ARG A 26 8.14 -7.54 -5.08
C ARG A 26 8.03 -6.42 -6.11
N GLY A 27 7.13 -5.46 -5.91
CA GLY A 27 6.95 -4.32 -6.80
C GLY A 27 8.22 -3.48 -6.92
N TYR A 28 8.89 -3.22 -5.80
CA TYR A 28 10.16 -2.49 -5.77
C TYR A 28 11.26 -3.19 -6.58
N GLN A 29 11.40 -4.50 -6.44
CA GLN A 29 12.39 -5.28 -7.18
C GLN A 29 12.19 -5.22 -8.70
N HIS A 30 10.93 -5.14 -9.17
CA HIS A 30 10.62 -5.13 -10.59
C HIS A 30 10.59 -3.72 -11.21
N HIS A 31 10.15 -2.70 -10.46
CA HIS A 31 9.83 -1.39 -11.00
C HIS A 31 10.57 -0.22 -10.33
N GLY A 32 11.40 -0.49 -9.32
CA GLY A 32 12.02 0.57 -8.52
C GLY A 32 11.03 1.18 -7.53
N ARG A 33 11.28 2.41 -7.06
CA ARG A 33 10.44 3.07 -6.03
C ARG A 33 8.98 3.21 -6.48
N GLY A 34 8.06 3.20 -5.52
CA GLY A 34 6.63 3.29 -5.77
C GLY A 34 5.82 3.20 -4.48
N PHE A 35 4.53 2.93 -4.61
CA PHE A 35 3.62 2.77 -3.47
C PHE A 35 2.59 1.67 -3.77
N LEU A 36 1.94 1.16 -2.73
CA LEU A 36 0.80 0.26 -2.87
C LEU A 36 -0.51 1.04 -2.80
N LEU A 37 -1.38 0.86 -3.78
CA LEU A 37 -2.76 1.30 -3.76
C LEU A 37 -3.67 0.16 -3.27
N ILE A 38 -4.43 0.43 -2.21
CA ILE A 38 -5.50 -0.43 -1.73
C ILE A 38 -6.82 0.23 -2.11
N ASP A 39 -7.61 -0.44 -2.95
CA ASP A 39 -8.96 0.04 -3.28
C ASP A 39 -9.97 -0.52 -2.29
N GLY A 40 -10.35 0.32 -1.33
CA GLY A 40 -11.44 0.08 -0.41
C GLY A 40 -12.77 0.26 -1.13
N GLY A 41 -13.26 -0.81 -1.75
CA GLY A 41 -14.58 -0.84 -2.38
C GLY A 41 -15.73 -0.53 -1.40
N PRO A 42 -16.96 -0.28 -1.91
CA PRO A 42 -18.12 0.05 -1.09
C PRO A 42 -18.49 -1.05 -0.08
N ASP A 43 -18.10 -2.31 -0.34
CA ASP A 43 -18.42 -3.50 0.45
C ASP A 43 -17.38 -3.83 1.54
N VAL A 44 -16.28 -3.08 1.63
CA VAL A 44 -15.19 -3.29 2.59
C VAL A 44 -15.59 -2.97 4.06
N GLY A 45 -16.87 -2.70 4.30
CA GLY A 45 -17.46 -2.61 5.64
C GLY A 45 -17.75 -3.97 6.32
N GLY A 46 -17.49 -5.10 5.64
CA GLY A 46 -17.64 -6.46 6.17
C GLY A 46 -16.30 -7.14 6.49
N LEU A 47 -16.37 -8.25 7.23
CA LEU A 47 -15.28 -9.07 7.77
C LEU A 47 -14.20 -9.56 6.76
N ASP A 48 -14.37 -9.31 5.44
CA ASP A 48 -13.46 -9.75 4.37
C ASP A 48 -12.52 -8.64 3.85
N ALA A 49 -12.13 -7.70 4.71
CA ALA A 49 -11.13 -6.68 4.40
C ALA A 49 -9.74 -7.24 3.98
N ALA A 50 -9.49 -8.54 4.20
CA ALA A 50 -8.27 -9.24 3.82
C ALA A 50 -8.13 -9.54 2.30
N ALA A 51 -9.18 -9.31 1.49
CA ALA A 51 -9.17 -9.58 0.05
C ALA A 51 -9.17 -8.32 -0.83
N SER A 52 -8.92 -7.14 -0.24
CA SER A 52 -8.97 -5.90 -1.00
C SER A 52 -7.88 -5.89 -2.07
N PRO A 53 -8.21 -5.58 -3.34
CA PRO A 53 -7.23 -5.58 -4.42
C PRO A 53 -6.12 -4.58 -4.12
N MET A 54 -4.89 -5.08 -4.21
CA MET A 54 -3.66 -4.32 -3.97
C MET A 54 -2.88 -4.20 -5.28
N ILE A 55 -2.54 -2.96 -5.65
CA ILE A 55 -1.82 -2.66 -6.88
C ILE A 55 -0.55 -1.91 -6.50
N TYR A 56 0.59 -2.37 -7.02
CA TYR A 56 1.82 -1.60 -6.92
C TYR A 56 1.88 -0.57 -8.04
N VAL A 57 2.06 0.69 -7.68
CA VAL A 57 2.16 1.79 -8.63
C VAL A 57 3.59 2.36 -8.59
N PRO A 58 4.37 2.21 -9.67
CA PRO A 58 5.71 2.77 -9.77
C PRO A 58 5.72 4.30 -9.65
N ALA A 59 6.82 4.86 -9.12
CA ALA A 59 6.98 6.30 -8.96
C ALA A 59 6.89 7.07 -10.29
N ALA A 60 7.27 6.42 -11.39
CA ALA A 60 7.18 6.98 -12.74
C ALA A 60 5.72 7.29 -13.14
N GLU A 61 4.76 6.49 -12.67
CA GLU A 61 3.33 6.62 -13.00
C GLU A 61 2.59 7.65 -12.14
N ILE A 62 3.24 8.20 -11.09
CA ILE A 62 2.64 9.24 -10.23
C ILE A 62 2.32 10.53 -11.01
N GLN A 63 2.97 10.77 -12.16
CA GLN A 63 2.70 11.94 -12.99
C GLN A 63 1.38 11.85 -13.78
N GLU A 64 0.85 10.64 -13.99
CA GLU A 64 -0.27 10.40 -14.89
C GLU A 64 -1.62 10.28 -14.17
N ALA A 65 -1.63 10.16 -12.84
CA ALA A 65 -2.89 9.96 -12.13
C ALA A 65 -3.58 11.28 -11.75
N ASP A 66 -4.88 11.33 -12.04
CA ASP A 66 -5.84 12.44 -11.89
C ASP A 66 -5.75 13.24 -10.58
N ASP A 67 -6.34 14.44 -10.61
CA ASP A 67 -6.46 15.49 -9.58
C ASP A 67 -6.94 15.07 -8.17
N ALA A 68 -7.18 13.78 -7.91
CA ALA A 68 -7.72 13.25 -6.65
C ALA A 68 -6.70 13.25 -5.48
N TRP A 69 -5.41 13.33 -5.79
CA TRP A 69 -4.30 13.40 -4.83
C TRP A 69 -3.43 14.63 -5.06
N ASN A 70 -2.71 15.10 -4.03
CA ASN A 70 -1.64 16.08 -4.22
C ASN A 70 -0.38 15.35 -4.71
N PRO A 71 -0.04 15.38 -6.01
CA PRO A 71 1.05 14.60 -6.56
C PRO A 71 2.42 15.01 -5.97
N GLU A 72 2.57 16.25 -5.49
CA GLU A 72 3.83 16.70 -4.90
C GLU A 72 4.12 16.03 -3.55
N ASP A 73 3.12 15.92 -2.68
CA ASP A 73 3.28 15.31 -1.37
C ASP A 73 3.57 13.81 -1.50
N LEU A 74 2.89 13.13 -2.42
CA LEU A 74 3.16 11.72 -2.65
C LEU A 74 4.55 11.50 -3.27
N LYS A 75 4.94 12.30 -4.26
CA LYS A 75 6.31 12.25 -4.82
C LYS A 75 7.35 12.42 -3.71
N ARG A 76 7.14 13.36 -2.79
CA ARG A 76 8.04 13.58 -1.65
C ARG A 76 8.11 12.35 -0.74
N LEU A 77 6.98 11.71 -0.44
CA LEU A 77 6.94 10.49 0.37
C LEU A 77 7.66 9.31 -0.32
N VAL A 78 7.36 9.05 -1.58
CA VAL A 78 7.93 7.95 -2.37
C VAL A 78 9.44 8.12 -2.61
N ASN A 79 9.92 9.37 -2.72
CA ASN A 79 11.35 9.63 -2.89
C ASN A 79 12.16 9.52 -1.59
N SER A 80 11.52 9.56 -0.41
CA SER A 80 12.21 9.68 0.88
C SER A 80 12.09 8.46 1.81
N TYR A 81 11.36 7.41 1.42
CA TYR A 81 11.27 6.17 2.22
C TYR A 81 12.42 5.20 1.92
N HIS A 82 12.66 4.27 2.85
CA HIS A 82 13.63 3.18 2.71
C HIS A 82 12.89 1.89 2.31
N PRO A 83 12.95 1.42 1.06
CA PRO A 83 12.14 0.28 0.58
C PRO A 83 12.40 -1.05 1.29
N GLU A 84 13.57 -1.20 1.91
CA GLU A 84 13.94 -2.37 2.70
C GLU A 84 13.34 -2.37 4.11
N GLN A 85 12.75 -1.26 4.56
CA GLN A 85 12.26 -1.08 5.94
C GLN A 85 10.87 -0.47 6.01
N GLU A 86 10.43 0.19 4.94
CA GLU A 86 9.26 1.05 4.90
C GLU A 86 8.44 0.82 3.66
N VAL A 87 7.14 1.09 3.78
CA VAL A 87 6.18 0.98 2.69
C VAL A 87 5.33 2.24 2.65
N ILE A 88 5.09 2.77 1.44
CA ILE A 88 4.08 3.78 1.21
C ILE A 88 2.79 3.08 0.77
N VAL A 89 1.70 3.35 1.48
CA VAL A 89 0.37 2.82 1.19
C VAL A 89 -0.59 3.97 0.96
N VAL A 90 -1.32 3.89 -0.14
CA VAL A 90 -2.43 4.76 -0.46
C VAL A 90 -3.70 3.93 -0.37
N VAL A 91 -4.67 4.38 0.42
CA VAL A 91 -5.98 3.75 0.54
C VAL A 91 -7.00 4.65 -0.14
N ARG A 92 -7.74 4.12 -1.11
CA ARG A 92 -8.87 4.79 -1.73
C ARG A 92 -10.16 4.24 -1.14
N TRP A 93 -11.03 5.10 -0.64
CA TRP A 93 -12.35 4.69 -0.14
C TRP A 93 -13.38 5.76 -0.41
N ARG A 94 -14.44 5.40 -1.15
CA ARG A 94 -15.56 6.30 -1.51
C ARG A 94 -15.10 7.66 -2.09
N GLY A 95 -14.04 7.64 -2.90
CA GLY A 95 -13.47 8.84 -3.53
C GLY A 95 -12.55 9.67 -2.62
N GLU A 96 -12.42 9.33 -1.35
CA GLU A 96 -11.39 9.90 -0.48
C GLU A 96 -10.10 9.06 -0.51
N LEU A 97 -8.96 9.71 -0.32
CA LEU A 97 -7.65 9.08 -0.25
C LEU A 97 -7.01 9.25 1.13
N GLY A 98 -6.39 8.18 1.61
CA GLY A 98 -5.50 8.17 2.77
C GLY A 98 -4.08 7.76 2.38
N MET A 99 -3.09 8.55 2.77
CA MET A 99 -1.67 8.26 2.48
C MET A 99 -0.93 7.93 3.77
N TYR A 100 -0.19 6.83 3.78
CA TYR A 100 0.48 6.31 4.97
C TYR A 100 1.90 5.87 4.63
N ARG A 101 2.86 6.28 5.46
CA ARG A 101 4.21 5.68 5.51
C ARG A 101 4.25 4.74 6.70
N LEU A 102 4.56 3.48 6.44
CA LEU A 102 4.52 2.41 7.43
C LEU A 102 5.91 1.82 7.60
N LYS A 103 6.23 1.45 8.84
CA LYS A 103 7.33 0.53 9.18
C LYS A 103 6.69 -0.78 9.63
N PRO A 104 6.46 -1.75 8.72
CA PRO A 104 5.79 -2.98 9.09
C PRO A 104 6.64 -3.80 10.08
N PRO A 105 6.03 -4.50 11.06
CA PRO A 105 6.75 -5.37 12.00
C PRO A 105 7.62 -6.46 11.34
N THR A 106 7.24 -6.95 10.16
CA THR A 106 8.14 -7.74 9.31
C THR A 106 8.57 -6.87 8.15
N ALA A 107 9.88 -6.70 7.99
CA ALA A 107 10.41 -5.88 6.90
C ALA A 107 10.08 -6.48 5.52
N PRO A 108 9.97 -5.64 4.47
CA PRO A 108 9.50 -6.07 3.15
C PRO A 108 10.26 -7.27 2.55
N PRO A 109 11.61 -7.34 2.58
CA PRO A 109 12.34 -8.49 2.05
C PRO A 109 11.98 -9.81 2.75
N GLU A 110 11.89 -9.79 4.09
CA GLU A 110 11.58 -10.96 4.91
C GLU A 110 10.13 -11.44 4.68
N ALA A 111 9.18 -10.50 4.60
CA ALA A 111 7.80 -10.81 4.29
C ALA A 111 7.67 -11.48 2.92
N TYR A 112 8.40 -11.00 1.92
CA TYR A 112 8.41 -11.59 0.59
C TYR A 112 8.94 -13.03 0.58
N GLN A 113 10.04 -13.29 1.29
CA GLN A 113 10.61 -14.64 1.39
C GLN A 113 9.63 -15.63 2.06
N ARG A 114 8.94 -15.21 3.14
CA ARG A 114 7.93 -16.04 3.80
C ARG A 114 6.78 -16.39 2.87
N LEU A 115 6.23 -15.41 2.17
CA LEU A 115 5.12 -15.62 1.24
C LEU A 115 5.51 -16.54 0.08
N LYS A 116 6.72 -16.36 -0.48
CA LYS A 116 7.24 -17.24 -1.53
C LYS A 116 7.30 -18.71 -1.07
N ALA A 117 7.79 -18.96 0.15
CA ALA A 117 7.89 -20.30 0.72
C ALA A 117 6.53 -20.98 1.01
N VAL A 118 5.46 -20.20 1.14
CA VAL A 118 4.09 -20.71 1.33
C VAL A 118 3.45 -21.08 -0.01
N VAL A 119 3.68 -20.26 -1.06
CA VAL A 119 3.08 -20.47 -2.39
C VAL A 119 3.76 -21.59 -3.18
N GLU A 120 5.04 -21.86 -2.92
CA GLU A 120 5.81 -22.92 -3.58
C GLU A 120 5.67 -24.31 -2.92
N LYS A 121 4.78 -24.46 -1.92
CA LYS A 121 4.42 -25.75 -1.29
C LYS A 121 3.09 -26.28 -1.81
#